data_AF-A0A3D0VUB4-F1
#
_entry.id   AF-A0A3D0VUB4-F1
#
_cell.length_a   1.000
_cell.length_b   1.000
_cell.length_c   1.000
_cell.angle_alpha   90.00
_cell.angle_beta   90.00
_cell.angle_gamma   90.00
#
_symmetry.space_group_name_H-M   'P 1'
#
loop_
_entity.id
_entity.type
_entity.pdbx_description
1 polymer ?
#
loop_
_entity_poly.entity_id
_entity_poly.type
_entity_poly.pdbx_seq_one_letter_code
_entity_poly.pdbx_strand_id
1 'polypeptide(L)' 'KSNVETGLGRVDILMRREDKKENIVIEIKAGDKFDKLEDLLEEAKDQIKDEKYGEDLKGEVIKIGIGFIGKTMKLEVVD' A
#
# COMPACT_ATOMS: atom_id res chain seq x y z
N LYS A 1 5.64 -18.00 14.56
CA LYS A 1 4.50 -17.29 13.93
C LYS A 1 5.01 -16.73 12.62
N SER A 2 4.35 -17.04 11.50
CA SER A 2 4.71 -16.44 10.21
C SER A 2 4.42 -14.93 10.25
N ASN A 3 5.08 -14.11 9.41
CA ASN A 3 4.76 -12.68 9.29
C ASN A 3 3.26 -12.43 9.02
N VAL A 4 2.57 -13.42 8.46
CA VAL A 4 1.13 -13.42 8.18
C VAL A 4 0.28 -13.49 9.47
N GLU A 5 0.75 -14.17 10.52
CA GLU A 5 0.02 -14.31 11.80
C GLU A 5 0.30 -13.18 12.80
N THR A 6 1.30 -12.32 12.55
CA THR A 6 1.66 -11.21 13.45
C THR A 6 1.03 -9.86 13.06
N GLY A 7 0.20 -9.85 12.00
CA GLY A 7 -0.39 -8.61 11.46
C GLY A 7 0.50 -7.86 10.47
N LEU A 8 1.68 -8.40 10.13
CA LEU A 8 2.67 -7.78 9.23
C LEU A 8 2.48 -8.16 7.74
N GLY A 9 1.37 -8.82 7.39
CA GLY A 9 1.36 -9.75 6.25
C GLY A 9 0.30 -9.55 5.18
N ARG A 10 -0.56 -8.52 5.28
CA ARG A 10 -1.64 -8.33 4.31
C ARG A 10 -1.79 -6.85 3.96
N VAL A 11 -1.32 -6.53 2.76
CA VAL A 11 -1.70 -5.31 2.03
C VAL A 11 -3.18 -5.35 1.64
N ASP A 12 -3.82 -4.19 1.52
CA ASP A 12 -5.19 -4.08 1.02
C ASP A 12 -5.38 -4.76 -0.34
N ILE A 13 -4.52 -4.43 -1.32
CA ILE A 13 -4.58 -5.01 -2.67
C ILE A 13 -3.20 -5.44 -3.13
N LEU A 14 -3.11 -6.70 -3.54
CA LEU A 14 -1.95 -7.27 -4.22
C LEU A 14 -2.37 -7.83 -5.57
N MET A 15 -1.90 -7.21 -6.65
CA MET A 15 -2.05 -7.73 -8.00
C MET A 15 -0.73 -8.36 -8.45
N ARG A 16 -0.76 -9.66 -8.73
CA ARG A 16 0.39 -10.41 -9.25
C ARG A 16 0.11 -10.76 -10.70
N ARG A 17 1.04 -10.44 -11.60
CA ARG A 17 1.00 -11.01 -12.95
C ARG A 17 1.36 -12.49 -12.90
N GLU A 18 0.71 -13.29 -13.76
CA GLU A 18 0.99 -14.73 -13.85
C GLU A 18 2.45 -15.02 -14.23
N ASP A 19 3.04 -14.17 -15.06
CA ASP A 19 4.44 -14.24 -15.50
C ASP A 19 5.44 -13.78 -14.41
N LYS A 20 4.95 -13.23 -13.29
CA LYS A 20 5.73 -12.73 -12.15
C LYS A 20 6.78 -11.69 -12.53
N LYS A 21 6.56 -10.95 -13.63
CA LYS A 21 7.49 -9.89 -14.07
C LYS A 21 7.20 -8.54 -13.43
N GLU A 22 5.93 -8.23 -13.24
CA GLU A 22 5.49 -6.99 -12.59
C GLU A 22 4.40 -7.33 -11.59
N ASN A 23 4.43 -6.68 -10.43
CA ASN A 23 3.44 -6.81 -9.38
C ASN A 23 3.04 -5.42 -8.89
N ILE A 24 1.82 -5.28 -8.40
CA ILE A 24 1.32 -4.03 -7.85
C ILE A 24 0.84 -4.26 -6.42
N VAL A 25 1.34 -3.45 -5.51
CA VAL A 25 0.97 -3.36 -4.10
C VAL A 25 0.25 -2.03 -3.92
N ILE A 26 -0.97 -2.03 -3.40
CA ILE A 26 -1.73 -0.80 -3.12
C ILE A 26 -2.19 -0.83 -1.67
N GLU A 27 -1.84 0.22 -0.92
CA GLU A 27 -2.35 0.48 0.43
C GLU A 27 -3.24 1.72 0.43
N ILE A 28 -4.39 1.62 1.10
CA ILE A 28 -5.45 2.63 1.02
C ILE A 28 -5.83 3.11 2.44
N LYS A 29 -5.83 4.43 2.64
CA LYS A 29 -6.29 5.08 3.87
C LYS A 29 -7.52 5.93 3.61
N ALA A 30 -8.58 5.60 4.33
CA ALA A 30 -9.82 6.38 4.36
C ALA A 30 -9.81 7.30 5.58
N GLY A 31 -10.08 8.59 5.37
CA GLY A 31 -10.27 9.55 6.45
C GLY A 31 -11.65 10.20 6.43
N ASP A 32 -11.95 10.86 7.54
CA ASP A 32 -13.12 11.71 7.73
C ASP A 32 -12.85 13.14 7.25
N LYS A 33 -13.90 13.98 7.24
CA LYS A 33 -13.86 15.36 6.74
C LYS A 33 -12.88 16.30 7.45
N PHE A 34 -12.32 15.89 8.58
CA PHE A 34 -11.37 16.66 9.39
C PHE A 34 -9.91 16.24 9.16
N ASP A 35 -9.70 15.11 8.50
CA ASP A 35 -8.37 14.62 8.15
C ASP A 35 -7.80 15.38 6.96
N LYS A 36 -6.50 15.21 6.73
CA LYS A 36 -5.82 15.73 5.54
C LYS A 36 -5.43 14.58 4.64
N LEU A 37 -5.66 14.76 3.33
CA LEU A 37 -5.29 13.76 2.33
C LEU A 37 -3.79 13.48 2.33
N GLU A 38 -2.98 14.50 2.62
CA GLU A 38 -1.53 14.38 2.78
C GLU A 38 -1.16 13.42 3.90
N ASP A 39 -1.76 13.58 5.09
CA ASP A 39 -1.44 12.77 6.26
C ASP A 39 -1.85 11.30 6.02
N LEU A 40 -3.02 11.07 5.39
CA LEU A 40 -3.49 9.73 5.01
C LEU A 40 -2.59 9.08 3.95
N LEU A 41 -2.10 9.86 2.99
CA LEU A 41 -1.19 9.35 1.96
C LEU A 41 0.17 8.98 2.56
N GLU A 42 0.71 9.82 3.45
CA GLU A 42 1.96 9.50 4.15
C GLU A 42 1.80 8.27 5.04
N GLU A 43 0.67 8.10 5.74
CA GLU A 43 0.40 6.89 6.53
C GLU A 43 0.40 5.62 5.64
N ALA A 44 -0.22 5.68 4.45
CA ALA A 44 -0.18 4.57 3.49
C ALA A 44 1.26 4.26 3.03
N LYS A 45 2.06 5.30 2.77
CA LYS A 45 3.47 5.17 2.34
C LYS A 45 4.34 4.58 3.43
N ASP A 46 4.19 5.04 4.66
CA ASP A 46 4.94 4.56 5.81
C ASP A 46 4.60 3.10 6.10
N GLN A 47 3.30 2.74 6.06
CA GLN A 47 2.89 1.35 6.23
C GLN A 47 3.48 0.41 5.16
N ILE A 48 3.49 0.84 3.89
CA ILE A 48 4.13 0.06 2.80
C ILE A 48 5.62 -0.20 3.10
N LYS A 49 6.34 0.80 3.63
CA LYS A 49 7.78 0.72 3.93
C LYS A 49 8.06 -0.12 5.18
N ASP A 50 7.35 0.16 6.27
CA ASP A 50 7.56 -0.46 7.57
C ASP A 50 7.21 -1.95 7.54
N GLU A 51 6.14 -2.31 6.84
CA GLU A 51 5.69 -3.70 6.66
C GLU A 51 6.41 -4.42 5.51
N LYS A 52 7.30 -3.71 4.79
CA LYS A 52 8.12 -4.27 3.70
C LYS A 52 7.28 -4.97 2.64
N TYR A 53 6.14 -4.37 2.29
CA TYR A 53 5.22 -4.98 1.35
C TYR A 53 5.85 -5.12 -0.04
N GLY A 54 5.82 -6.35 -0.57
CA GLY A 54 6.33 -6.67 -1.89
C GLY A 54 7.81 -7.05 -1.95
N GLU A 55 8.56 -6.95 -0.85
CA GLU A 55 9.99 -7.32 -0.82
C GLU A 55 10.25 -8.82 -1.09
N ASP A 56 9.24 -9.67 -0.87
CA ASP A 56 9.29 -11.12 -1.14
C ASP A 56 8.85 -11.50 -2.57
N LEU A 57 8.34 -10.53 -3.35
CA LEU A 57 7.89 -10.75 -4.71
C LEU A 57 9.08 -10.75 -5.69
N LYS A 58 8.97 -11.57 -6.73
CA LYS A 58 9.93 -11.57 -7.84
C LYS A 58 9.47 -10.59 -8.90
N GLY A 59 10.44 -9.99 -9.61
CA GLY A 59 10.18 -9.03 -10.67
C GLY A 59 10.09 -7.60 -10.13
N GLU A 60 9.62 -6.69 -10.98
CA GLU A 60 9.34 -5.32 -10.60
C GLU A 60 8.10 -5.27 -9.69
N VAL A 61 8.13 -4.38 -8.69
CA VAL A 61 7.02 -4.17 -7.77
C VAL A 61 6.72 -2.68 -7.73
N ILE A 62 5.54 -2.32 -8.23
CA ILE A 62 5.02 -0.96 -8.14
C ILE A 62 4.20 -0.88 -6.85
N LYS A 63 4.62 0.01 -5.93
CA LYS A 63 3.93 0.23 -4.66
C LYS A 63 3.16 1.55 -4.75
N ILE A 64 1.90 1.59 -4.34
CA ILE A 64 1.04 2.76 -4.47
C ILE A 64 0.37 3.03 -3.12
N GLY A 65 0.61 4.22 -2.57
CA GLY A 65 -0.16 4.74 -1.43
C GLY A 65 -1.35 5.56 -1.92
N ILE A 66 -2.50 5.39 -1.30
CA ILE A 66 -3.71 6.16 -1.61
C ILE A 66 -4.32 6.69 -0.31
N GLY A 67 -4.51 8.01 -0.21
CA GLY A 67 -5.34 8.63 0.81
C GLY A 67 -6.65 9.13 0.20
N PHE A 68 -7.80 8.89 0.85
CA PHE A 68 -9.08 9.40 0.37
C PHE A 68 -10.02 9.87 1.49
N ILE A 69 -10.79 10.93 1.19
CA ILE A 69 -11.84 11.50 2.05
C ILE A 69 -13.09 11.66 1.20
N GLY A 70 -14.11 10.85 1.47
CA GLY A 70 -15.34 10.81 0.67
C GLY A 70 -15.06 10.46 -0.80
N LYS A 71 -15.15 11.45 -1.69
CA LYS A 71 -14.90 11.29 -3.15
C LYS A 71 -13.58 11.93 -3.62
N THR A 72 -12.82 12.54 -2.73
CA THR A 72 -11.54 13.17 -3.05
C THR A 72 -10.43 12.22 -2.66
N MET A 73 -9.42 12.03 -3.53
CA MET A 73 -8.27 11.18 -3.25
C MET A 73 -6.96 11.81 -3.69
N LYS A 74 -5.87 11.37 -3.08
CA LYS A 74 -4.49 11.60 -3.50
C LYS A 74 -3.77 10.25 -3.56
N LEU A 75 -2.93 10.07 -4.57
CA LEU A 75 -2.15 8.85 -4.75
C LEU A 75 -0.73 9.19 -5.16
N GLU A 76 0.21 8.37 -4.70
CA GLU A 76 1.63 8.44 -5.09
C GLU A 76 2.20 7.03 -5.25
N VAL A 77 3.11 6.88 -6.22
CA VAL A 77 3.96 5.70 -6.30
C VAL A 77 5.03 5.83 -5.22
N VAL A 78 5.23 4.77 -4.45
CA VAL A 78 6.17 4.72 -3.32
C VAL A 78 7.47 4.10 -3.80
N ASP A 79 8.57 4.81 -3.57
CA ASP A 79 9.94 4.32 -3.79
C ASP A 79 10.34 3.24 -2.77
#